data_AF-A0A832T5Y1-F1
#
_entry.id   AF-A0A832T5Y1-F1
#
_cell.length_a   1.000
_cell.length_b   1.000
_cell.length_c   1.000
_cell.angle_alpha   90.00
_cell.angle_beta   90.00
_cell.angle_gamma   90.00
#
_symmetry.space_group_name_H-M   'P 1'
#
loop_
_entity.id
_entity.type
_entity.pdbx_description
1 polymer ?
#
loop_
_entity_poly.entity_id
_entity_poly.type
_entity_poly.pdbx_seq_one_letter_code
_entity_poly.pdbx_strand_id
1 'polypeptide(L)' 'MDKIEELKMELLELSKKQAVLNFKIYELFQENRTLAIRLAGYIAENKLFGGNWNDEEVKKIMDKYLLKRR' A
#
# COMPACT_ATOMS: atom_id res chain seq x y z
N MET A 1 -0.60 -42.62 -10.10
CA MET A 1 -0.89 -41.51 -9.16
C MET A 1 -1.67 -40.49 -9.97
N ASP A 2 -2.86 -40.14 -9.49
CA ASP A 2 -3.93 -39.55 -10.31
C ASP A 2 -3.61 -38.10 -10.71
N LYS A 3 -3.73 -37.74 -11.99
CA LYS A 3 -3.42 -36.37 -12.48
C LYS A 3 -4.22 -35.29 -11.75
N ILE A 4 -5.40 -35.67 -11.27
CA ILE A 4 -6.29 -34.83 -10.45
C ILE A 4 -5.62 -34.48 -9.12
N GLU A 5 -4.92 -35.42 -8.50
CA GLU A 5 -4.29 -35.21 -7.20
C GLU A 5 -3.08 -34.27 -7.31
N GLU A 6 -2.30 -34.38 -8.39
CA GLU A 6 -1.23 -33.41 -8.72
C GLU A 6 -1.79 -31.99 -8.86
N LEU A 7 -2.88 -31.83 -9.62
CA LEU A 7 -3.50 -30.52 -9.85
C LEU A 7 -4.07 -29.92 -8.55
N LYS A 8 -4.62 -30.75 -7.65
CA LYS A 8 -5.07 -30.29 -6.33
C LYS A 8 -3.90 -29.80 -5.48
N MET A 9 -2.76 -30.49 -5.50
CA MET A 9 -1.58 -30.05 -4.77
C MET A 9 -1.01 -28.74 -5.34
N GLU A 10 -0.98 -28.61 -6.66
CA GLU A 10 -0.54 -27.37 -7.31
C GLU A 10 -1.46 -26.18 -6.98
N LEU A 11 -2.78 -26.40 -7.00
CA LEU A 11 -3.76 -25.38 -6.62
C LEU A 11 -3.58 -24.94 -5.16
N LEU A 12 -3.35 -25.89 -4.25
CA LEU A 12 -3.10 -25.60 -2.84
C LEU A 12 -1.84 -24.74 -2.68
N GLU A 13 -0.77 -25.07 -3.40
CA GLU A 13 0.49 -24.33 -3.34
C GLU A 13 0.34 -22.91 -3.90
N LEU A 14 -0.35 -22.75 -5.03
CA LEU A 14 -0.67 -21.43 -5.59
C LEU A 14 -1.53 -20.60 -4.64
N SER A 15 -2.50 -21.22 -3.98
CA SER A 15 -3.37 -20.54 -3.01
C SER A 15 -2.59 -20.03 -1.80
N LYS A 16 -1.63 -20.82 -1.29
CA LYS A 16 -0.71 -20.39 -0.23
C LYS A 16 0.14 -19.19 -0.67
N LYS A 17 0.73 -19.26 -1.87
CA LYS A 17 1.52 -18.15 -2.44
C LYS A 17 0.69 -16.89 -2.59
N GLN A 18 -0.55 -17.00 -3.07
CA GLN A 18 -1.47 -15.87 -3.18
C GLN A 18 -1.77 -15.25 -1.81
N ALA A 19 -2.05 -16.05 -0.79
CA ALA A 19 -2.31 -15.55 0.56
C ALA A 19 -1.10 -14.78 1.12
N VAL A 20 0.12 -15.29 0.93
CA VAL A 20 1.36 -14.61 1.34
C VAL A 20 1.54 -13.29 0.59
N LEU A 21 1.29 -13.27 -0.72
CA LEU A 21 1.39 -12.05 -1.52
C LEU A 21 0.35 -11.00 -1.08
N ASN A 22 -0.88 -11.42 -0.82
CA ASN A 22 -1.93 -10.52 -0.32
C ASN A 22 -1.55 -9.89 1.02
N PHE A 23 -0.97 -10.69 1.94
CA PHE A 23 -0.49 -10.19 3.21
C PHE A 23 0.63 -9.14 3.02
N LYS A 24 1.62 -9.42 2.17
CA LYS A 24 2.69 -8.46 1.86
C LYS A 24 2.19 -7.17 1.21
N ILE A 25 1.20 -7.26 0.32
CA ILE A 25 0.57 -6.09 -0.28
C ILE A 25 -0.11 -5.23 0.80
N TYR A 26 -0.78 -5.88 1.75
CA TYR A 26 -1.38 -5.18 2.89
C TYR A 26 -0.33 -4.48 3.75
N GLU A 27 0.79 -5.14 4.09
CA GLU A 27 1.89 -4.53 4.84
C GLU A 27 2.46 -3.30 4.13
N LEU A 28 2.79 -3.42 2.84
CA LEU A 28 3.28 -2.31 2.02
C LEU A 28 2.27 -1.16 1.94
N PHE A 29 0.98 -1.46 1.93
CA PHE A 29 -0.06 -0.43 1.96
C PHE A 29 -0.05 0.33 3.28
N GLN A 30 0.07 -0.36 4.42
CA GLN A 30 0.15 0.28 5.74
C GLN A 30 1.42 1.12 5.91
N GLU A 31 2.56 0.63 5.43
CA GLU A 31 3.82 1.39 5.43
C GLU A 31 3.69 2.67 4.60
N ASN A 32 3.18 2.57 3.37
CA ASN A 32 2.96 3.73 2.50
C ASN A 32 1.98 4.74 3.12
N ARG A 33 0.93 4.26 3.78
CA ARG A 33 0.00 5.12 4.51
C ARG A 33 0.68 5.84 5.66
N THR A 34 1.53 5.16 6.41
CA THR A 34 2.30 5.77 7.51
C THR A 34 3.24 6.87 6.98
N LEU A 35 3.92 6.61 5.86
CA LEU A 35 4.77 7.61 5.20
C LEU A 35 3.96 8.81 4.72
N ALA A 36 2.80 8.59 4.11
CA ALA A 36 1.92 9.68 3.66
C ALA A 36 1.44 10.55 4.83
N ILE A 37 1.15 9.97 5.99
CA ILE A 37 0.80 10.72 7.21
C ILE A 37 1.96 11.60 7.65
N ARG A 38 3.18 11.05 7.72
CA ARG A 38 4.38 11.81 8.11
C ARG A 38 4.64 12.97 7.15
N LEU A 39 4.52 12.72 5.85
CA LEU A 39 4.69 13.72 4.81
C LEU A 39 3.67 14.85 4.95
N ALA A 40 2.40 14.53 5.22
CA ALA A 40 1.39 15.53 5.51
C ALA A 40 1.74 16.38 6.74
N GLY A 41 2.30 15.77 7.78
CA GLY A 41 2.83 16.47 8.97
C GLY A 41 3.93 17.47 8.61
N TYR A 42 4.95 17.04 7.87
CA TYR A 42 6.04 17.92 7.43
C TYR A 42 5.56 19.07 6.53
N ILE A 43 4.58 18.83 5.66
CA ILE A 43 3.99 19.90 4.84
C ILE A 43 3.26 20.91 5.72
N ALA A 44 2.53 20.45 6.74
CA ALA A 44 1.83 21.32 7.67
C ALA A 44 2.83 22.18 8.46
N GLU A 45 3.91 21.59 8.96
CA GLU A 45 5.01 22.30 9.63
C GLU A 45 5.66 23.34 8.70
N ASN A 46 5.98 22.96 7.47
CA ASN A 46 6.58 23.88 6.50
C ASN A 46 5.69 25.09 6.19
N LYS A 47 4.37 24.87 6.06
CA LYS A 47 3.39 25.95 5.89
C LYS A 47 3.34 26.89 7.10
N LEU A 48 3.46 26.36 8.33
CA LEU A 48 3.51 27.19 9.54
C LEU A 48 4.72 28.13 9.56
N PHE A 49 5.85 27.73 8.96
CA PHE A 49 7.04 28.57 8.81
C PHE A 49 7.00 29.50 7.58
N GLY A 50 5.84 29.68 6.94
CA GLY A 50 5.67 30.57 5.79
C GLY A 50 6.10 29.95 4.45
N GLY A 51 6.37 28.65 4.43
CA GLY A 51 6.67 27.93 3.20
C GLY A 51 5.43 27.79 2.31
N ASN A 52 5.62 28.00 1.01
CA ASN A 52 4.57 27.82 0.02
C ASN A 52 4.71 26.42 -0.60
N TRP A 53 3.71 25.57 -0.39
CA TRP A 53 3.74 24.20 -0.88
C TRP A 53 2.71 24.00 -1.99
N ASN A 54 3.19 23.63 -3.17
CA ASN A 54 2.35 23.23 -4.31
C ASN A 54 3.04 22.14 -5.14
N ASP A 55 3.37 21.01 -4.50
CA ASP A 55 3.87 19.84 -5.22
C ASP A 55 2.71 18.90 -5.54
N GLU A 56 2.39 18.79 -6.83
CA GLU A 56 1.29 17.99 -7.35
C GLU A 56 1.54 16.49 -7.24
N GLU A 57 2.80 16.05 -7.23
CA GLU A 57 3.17 14.65 -7.05
C GLU A 57 2.90 14.19 -5.62
N VAL A 58 3.21 15.05 -4.65
CA VAL A 58 2.97 14.74 -3.25
C VAL A 58 1.47 14.79 -2.89
N LYS A 59 0.67 15.68 -3.52
CA LYS A 59 -0.80 15.61 -3.42
C LYS A 59 -1.33 14.25 -3.87
N LYS A 60 -0.86 13.73 -5.01
CA LYS A 60 -1.26 12.40 -5.51
C LYS A 60 -0.91 11.28 -4.53
N ILE A 61 0.26 11.34 -3.89
CA ILE A 61 0.67 10.35 -2.88
C ILE A 61 -0.26 10.43 -1.67
N MET A 62 -0.51 11.63 -1.14
CA MET A 62 -1.43 11.81 -0.02
C MET A 62 -2.84 11.31 -0.34
N ASP A 63 -3.39 11.67 -1.50
CA ASP A 63 -4.73 11.25 -1.90
C ASP A 63 -4.82 9.73 -2.07
N LYS A 64 -3.79 9.10 -2.64
CA LYS A 64 -3.76 7.65 -2.87
C LYS A 64 -3.78 6.83 -1.57
N TYR A 65 -3.10 7.30 -0.52
CA TYR A 65 -2.90 6.51 0.70
C TYR A 65 -3.69 7.02 1.92
N LEU A 66 -4.14 8.27 1.92
CA LEU A 66 -4.86 8.88 3.04
C LEU A 66 -6.37 8.99 2.80
N LEU A 67 -6.81 9.19 1.55
CA LEU A 67 -8.24 9.25 1.25
C LEU A 67 -8.77 7.83 1.08
N LYS A 68 -9.79 7.51 1.89
CA LYS A 68 -10.57 6.28 1.74
C LYS A 68 -11.26 6.37 0.37
N ARG A 69 -10.83 5.58 -0.62
CA ARG A 69 -11.63 5.38 -1.85
C ARG A 69 -13.02 4.94 -1.40
N ARG A 70 -14.00 5.83 -1.54
CA ARG A 70 -15.42 5.52 -1.40
C ARG A 70 -15.86 4.69 -2.59
#